data_AF-A0A956WWY7-F1
#
_entry.id   AF-A0A956WWY7-F1
#
_cell.length_a   1.000
_cell.length_b   1.000
_cell.length_c   1.000
_cell.angle_alpha   90.00
_cell.angle_beta   90.00
_cell.angle_gamma   90.00
#
_symmetry.space_group_name_H-M   'P 1'
#
loop_
_entity.id
_entity.type
_entity.pdbx_description
1 polymer ?
#
loop_
_entity_poly.entity_id
_entity_poly.type
_entity_poly.pdbx_seq_one_letter_code
_entity_poly.pdbx_strand_id
1 'polypeptide(L)'
;MTLGTTLTSLEQAQILRRLVLAGEEDLGALYRFKHSLTQDAAYRSLPRRQRQQVHQRVAECYETLFAGRLDEHAAVLAYHYGEAGDQQKL
;
A
#
# COMPACT_ATOMS: atom_id res chain seq x y z
N MET A 1 9.10 16.24 -9.29
CA MET A 1 8.01 15.38 -9.85
C MET A 1 6.91 15.30 -8.82
N THR A 2 5.64 15.38 -9.23
CA THR A 2 4.49 15.19 -8.32
C THR A 2 4.05 13.72 -8.36
N LEU A 3 3.38 13.26 -7.30
CA LEU A 3 2.85 11.90 -7.24
C LEU A 3 1.96 11.56 -8.45
N GLY A 4 1.09 12.50 -8.85
CA GLY A 4 0.22 12.33 -10.02
C GLY A 4 1.00 12.12 -11.32
N THR A 5 2.06 12.90 -11.55
CA THR A 5 2.89 12.72 -12.76
C THR A 5 3.59 11.36 -12.78
N THR A 6 4.09 10.88 -11.64
CA THR A 6 4.76 9.59 -11.55
C THR A 6 3.79 8.42 -11.75
N LEU A 7 2.59 8.47 -11.16
CA LEU A 7 1.57 7.44 -11.33
C LEU A 7 1.14 7.31 -12.80
N THR A 8 0.92 8.43 -13.48
CA THR A 8 0.61 8.44 -14.92
C THR A 8 1.72 7.82 -15.75
N SER A 9 2.99 8.15 -15.48
CA SER A 9 4.12 7.55 -16.20
C SER A 9 4.23 6.04 -15.96
N LEU A 10 4.00 5.57 -14.74
CA LEU A 10 4.03 4.14 -14.42
C LEU A 10 2.86 3.37 -15.06
N GLU A 11 1.69 4.00 -15.20
CA GLU A 11 0.57 3.44 -15.95
C GLU A 11 0.86 3.36 -17.45
N GLN A 12 1.40 4.43 -18.05
CA GLN A 12 1.82 4.44 -19.46
C GLN A 12 2.89 3.38 -19.75
N ALA A 13 3.85 3.21 -18.83
CA ALA A 13 4.88 2.18 -18.89
C ALA A 13 4.35 0.76 -18.60
N GLN A 14 3.04 0.59 -18.38
CA GLN A 14 2.39 -0.69 -18.10
C GLN A 14 2.87 -1.39 -16.82
N ILE A 15 3.49 -0.65 -15.89
CA ILE A 15 3.91 -1.15 -14.58
C ILE A 15 2.73 -1.19 -13.62
N LEU A 16 1.93 -0.10 -13.63
CA LEU A 16 0.70 -0.01 -12.87
C LEU A 16 -0.52 -0.13 -13.79
N ARG A 17 -1.63 -0.58 -13.21
CA ARG A 17 -2.98 -0.54 -13.80
C ARG A 17 -3.87 0.27 -12.86
N ARG A 18 -4.57 1.27 -13.39
CA ARG A 18 -5.64 1.94 -12.67
C ARG A 18 -6.85 1.02 -12.50
N LEU A 19 -7.41 0.99 -11.29
CA LEU A 19 -8.61 0.26 -10.95
C LEU A 19 -9.82 1.19 -11.07
N VAL A 20 -10.91 0.66 -11.63
CA VAL A 20 -12.21 1.33 -11.66
C VAL A 20 -13.12 0.50 -10.76
N LEU A 21 -13.31 0.97 -9.53
CA LEU A 21 -14.20 0.33 -8.55
C LEU A 21 -15.50 1.14 -8.52
N ALA A 22 -16.61 0.48 -8.86
CA ALA A 22 -17.92 1.11 -8.84
C ALA A 22 -18.32 1.41 -7.38
N GLY A 23 -18.75 2.64 -7.11
CA GLY A 23 -19.18 3.08 -5.77
C GLY A 23 -18.07 3.60 -4.86
N GLU A 24 -16.82 3.69 -5.33
CA GLU A 24 -15.68 4.27 -4.58
C GLU A 24 -15.18 5.57 -5.21
N GLU A 25 -16.09 6.38 -5.74
CA GLU A 25 -15.79 7.60 -6.50
C GLU A 25 -15.04 8.65 -5.65
N ASP A 26 -15.23 8.62 -4.32
CA ASP A 26 -14.58 9.52 -3.36
C ASP A 26 -13.16 9.10 -2.96
N LEU A 27 -12.71 7.87 -3.27
CA LEU A 27 -11.37 7.39 -2.89
C LEU A 27 -10.24 7.85 -3.82
N GLY A 28 -10.59 8.58 -4.88
CA GLY A 28 -9.65 8.98 -5.93
C GLY A 28 -9.18 7.80 -6.79
N ALA A 29 -8.13 8.04 -7.57
CA ALA A 29 -7.62 7.02 -8.50
C ALA A 29 -6.87 5.92 -7.76
N LEU A 30 -7.37 4.69 -7.86
CA LEU A 30 -6.75 3.49 -7.31
C LEU A 30 -5.83 2.84 -8.34
N TYR A 31 -4.69 2.32 -7.90
CA TYR A 31 -3.70 1.68 -8.75
C TYR A 31 -3.23 0.35 -8.16
N ARG A 32 -2.94 -0.62 -9.01
CA ARG A 32 -2.22 -1.85 -8.63
C ARG A 32 -1.07 -2.14 -9.58
N PHE A 33 -0.09 -2.93 -9.15
CA PHE A 33 0.88 -3.51 -10.07
C PHE A 33 0.20 -4.40 -11.10
N LYS A 34 0.62 -4.29 -12.35
CA LYS A 34 0.08 -5.11 -13.45
C LYS A 34 0.59 -6.55 -13.38
N HIS A 35 1.80 -6.76 -12.86
CA HIS A 35 2.47 -8.06 -12.79
C HIS A 35 3.10 -8.26 -11.40
N SER A 36 2.88 -9.45 -10.82
CA SER A 36 3.44 -9.82 -9.51
C SER A 36 4.97 -9.81 -9.49
N LEU A 37 5.62 -10.28 -10.56
CA LEU A 37 7.09 -10.26 -10.65
C LEU A 37 7.66 -8.84 -10.62
N THR A 38 6.99 -7.87 -11.25
CA THR A 38 7.40 -6.45 -11.20
C THR A 38 7.22 -5.88 -9.79
N GLN A 39 6.10 -6.21 -9.13
CA GLN A 39 5.88 -5.86 -7.73
C GLN A 39 6.98 -6.43 -6.83
N ASP A 40 7.30 -7.72 -6.97
CA ASP A 40 8.31 -8.39 -6.17
C ASP A 40 9.70 -7.80 -6.39
N ALA A 41 10.06 -7.52 -7.65
CA ALA A 41 11.34 -6.90 -7.99
C ALA A 41 11.45 -5.49 -7.40
N ALA A 42 10.39 -4.66 -7.52
CA ALA A 42 10.35 -3.32 -6.96
C ALA A 42 10.36 -3.35 -5.42
N TYR A 43 9.63 -4.27 -4.81
CA TYR A 43 9.59 -4.43 -3.36
C TYR A 43 10.96 -4.86 -2.82
N ARG A 44 11.60 -5.85 -3.44
CA ARG A 44 12.91 -6.38 -3.01
C ARG A 44 14.06 -5.39 -3.26
N SER A 45 13.93 -4.45 -4.20
CA SER A 45 14.95 -3.42 -4.43
C SER A 45 15.00 -2.35 -3.34
N LEU A 46 13.92 -2.21 -2.54
CA LEU A 46 13.91 -1.29 -1.40
C LEU A 46 14.78 -1.82 -0.25
N PRO A 47 15.61 -0.97 0.38
CA PRO A 47 16.31 -1.32 1.61
C PRO A 47 15.33 -1.77 2.70
N ARG A 48 15.73 -2.76 3.51
CA ARG A 48 14.88 -3.33 4.59
C ARG A 48 14.24 -2.25 5.48
N ARG A 49 15.02 -1.24 5.89
CA ARG A 49 14.54 -0.14 6.73
C ARG A 49 13.43 0.67 6.06
N GLN A 50 13.51 0.91 4.75
CA GLN A 50 12.47 1.62 4.02
C GLN A 50 11.20 0.77 3.92
N ARG A 51 11.32 -0.54 3.69
CA ARG A 51 10.15 -1.44 3.69
C ARG A 51 9.43 -1.39 5.03
N GLN A 52 10.16 -1.54 6.14
CA GLN A 52 9.59 -1.46 7.48
C GLN A 52 8.86 -0.13 7.72
N GLN A 53 9.45 0.99 7.33
CA GLN A 53 8.83 2.31 7.46
C GLN A 53 7.54 2.46 6.63
N VAL A 54 7.53 1.91 5.41
CA VAL A 54 6.32 1.93 4.57
C VAL A 54 5.24 1.05 5.19
N HIS A 55 5.58 -0.15 5.66
CA HIS A 55 4.63 -1.05 6.32
C HIS A 55 4.04 -0.43 7.60
N GLN A 56 4.85 0.22 8.44
CA GLN A 56 4.38 0.95 9.63
C GLN A 56 3.36 2.03 9.26
N ARG A 57 3.70 2.89 8.27
CA ARG A 57 2.83 3.98 7.84
C ARG A 57 1.51 3.49 7.25
N VAL A 58 1.51 2.34 6.58
CA VAL A 58 0.27 1.72 6.09
C VAL A 58 -0.60 1.27 7.27
N ALA A 59 -0.03 0.60 8.28
CA ALA A 59 -0.77 0.17 9.45
C ALA A 59 -1.39 1.37 10.22
N GLU A 60 -0.60 2.42 10.48
CA GLU A 60 -1.07 3.65 11.13
C GLU A 60 -2.19 4.36 10.34
N CYS A 61 -2.10 4.33 9.01
CA CYS A 61 -3.16 4.85 8.13
C CYS A 61 -4.44 4.01 8.26
N TYR A 62 -4.32 2.68 8.30
CA TYR A 62 -5.46 1.79 8.53
C TYR A 62 -6.10 2.05 9.90
N GLU A 63 -5.30 2.22 10.96
CA GLU A 63 -5.84 2.55 12.29
C GLU A 63 -6.63 3.87 12.27
N THR A 64 -6.13 4.86 11.53
CA THR A 64 -6.79 6.18 11.42
C THR A 64 -8.07 6.11 10.61
N LEU A 65 -8.03 5.46 9.43
CA LEU A 65 -9.18 5.38 8.52
C LEU A 65 -10.30 4.47 9.04
N PHE A 66 -9.95 3.48 9.86
CA PHE A 66 -10.87 2.43 10.31
C PHE A 66 -10.98 2.34 11.83
N ALA A 67 -10.69 3.43 12.55
CA ALA A 67 -10.66 3.49 14.02
C ALA A 67 -11.87 2.85 14.73
N GLY A 68 -13.06 2.90 14.14
CA GLY A 68 -14.29 2.32 14.71
C GLY A 68 -14.54 0.85 14.37
N ARG A 69 -13.69 0.21 13.57
CA ARG A 69 -13.86 -1.16 13.06
C ARG A 69 -12.53 -1.90 12.86
N LEU A 70 -11.57 -1.68 13.77
CA LEU A 70 -10.23 -2.27 13.66
C LEU A 70 -10.26 -3.80 13.67
N ASP A 71 -11.21 -4.41 14.37
CA ASP A 71 -11.38 -5.87 14.41
C ASP A 71 -11.65 -6.46 13.02
N GLU A 72 -12.37 -5.75 12.15
CA GLU A 72 -12.62 -6.17 10.75
C GLU A 72 -11.32 -6.18 9.91
N HIS A 73 -10.31 -5.41 10.33
CA HIS A 73 -9.03 -5.25 9.65
C HIS A 73 -7.84 -5.85 10.43
N ALA A 74 -8.08 -6.61 11.50
CA ALA A 74 -7.04 -7.13 12.39
C ALA A 74 -5.98 -7.94 11.64
N ALA A 75 -6.37 -8.78 10.67
CA ALA A 75 -5.43 -9.55 9.87
C ALA A 75 -4.51 -8.67 9.00
N VAL A 76 -5.04 -7.57 8.46
CA VAL A 76 -4.27 -6.61 7.65
C VAL A 76 -3.30 -5.85 8.54
N LEU A 77 -3.76 -5.38 9.70
CA LEU A 77 -2.93 -4.70 10.70
C LEU A 77 -1.78 -5.59 11.18
N ALA A 78 -2.07 -6.85 11.55
CA ALA A 78 -1.07 -7.81 11.99
C ALA A 78 -0.01 -8.07 10.91
N TYR A 79 -0.41 -8.21 9.65
CA TYR A 79 0.54 -8.34 8.53
C TYR A 79 1.45 -7.11 8.41
N HIS A 80 0.89 -5.90 8.44
CA HIS A 80 1.69 -4.68 8.26
C HIS A 80 2.59 -4.38 9.47
N TYR A 81 2.12 -4.55 10.71
CA TYR A 81 2.98 -4.40 11.89
C TYR A 81 4.06 -5.50 11.98
N GLY A 82 3.72 -6.73 11.57
CA GLY A 82 4.68 -7.82 11.42
C GLY A 82 5.83 -7.48 10.47
N GLU A 83 5.52 -7.00 9.27
CA GLU A 83 6.52 -6.58 8.29
C GLU A 83 7.27 -5.30 8.71
N ALA A 84 6.66 -4.45 9.53
CA ALA A 84 7.33 -3.30 10.15
C ALA A 84 8.34 -3.73 11.24
N GLY A 85 8.15 -4.89 11.84
CA GLY A 85 8.90 -5.36 13.01
C GLY A 85 8.46 -4.68 14.31
N ASP A 86 7.22 -4.19 14.37
CA ASP A 86 6.64 -3.56 15.55
C ASP A 86 6.01 -4.62 16.47
N GLN A 87 6.77 -5.05 17.48
CA GLN A 87 6.34 -6.08 18.42
C GLN A 87 5.31 -5.61 19.45
N GLN A 88 5.08 -4.30 19.58
CA GLN A 88 4.10 -3.77 20.54
C GLN A 88 2.68 -3.78 19.99
N LYS A 89 2.56 -3.88 18.66
CA LYS A 89 1.31 -3.83 17.90
C LYS A 89 0.88 -5.19 17.30
N LEU A 90 1.66 -6.24 17.55
CA LEU A 90 1.36 -7.65 17.25
C LEU A 90 0.70 -8.34 18.44
#